data_AF-A5C5K6-F1
#
_entry.id   AF-A5C5K6-F1
#
_cell.length_a   1.000
_cell.length_b   1.000
_cell.length_c   1.000
_cell.angle_alpha   90.00
_cell.angle_beta   90.00
_cell.angle_gamma   90.00
#
_symmetry.space_group_name_H-M   'P 1'
#
loop_
_entity.id
_entity.type
_entity.pdbx_description
1 polymer ?
#
loop_
_entity_poly.entity_id
_entity_poly.type
_entity_poly.pdbx_seq_one_letter_code
_entity_poly.pdbx_strand_id
1 'polypeptide(L)'
;IAIGFSSDGSMVGSSAIVGWVGSNGGIKQYYLGGTQSSSVEPNKGSLQVLGNTSAALSQSQRIYMAFQLDTTQPQSKLLYAVGPQGQFPSSPEFRLSQHEYKISTRIDYLTGQSGTVQTPYSRLRMSHGVLNMLGWGVLMPIGIIVARYFKQFDPTWFYVHVSIQSGGFILGSVGVVCGLVLNDRINANVAKHKALGIVILVLGCLQVTAFLARPDKVSKVRKYWNWYHHGVGKVLIALAVVNVFYGIHLGNAGNGWNAGFGVVLASLLIVAIVAEFRKWARK
;
A
#
# COMPACT_ATOMS: atom_id res chain seq x y z
N ILE A 1 -13.03 17.68 -10.31
CA ILE A 1 -13.79 16.83 -9.36
C ILE A 1 -14.65 15.85 -10.14
N ALA A 2 -15.03 14.72 -9.56
CA ALA A 2 -15.82 13.71 -10.24
C ALA A 2 -16.84 13.04 -9.32
N ILE A 3 -17.99 12.66 -9.91
CA ILE A 3 -19.01 11.80 -9.30
C ILE A 3 -19.18 10.57 -10.18
N GLY A 4 -18.88 9.40 -9.64
CA GLY A 4 -19.07 8.10 -10.29
C GLY A 4 -20.27 7.36 -9.74
N PHE A 5 -20.88 6.54 -10.57
CA PHE A 5 -22.03 5.71 -10.27
C PHE A 5 -21.60 4.26 -10.48
N SER A 6 -21.64 3.47 -9.40
CA SER A 6 -21.11 2.11 -9.36
C SER A 6 -22.16 1.10 -8.87
N SER A 7 -22.12 -0.12 -9.39
CA SER A 7 -22.96 -1.23 -8.93
C SER A 7 -22.37 -1.92 -7.68
N ASP A 8 -21.05 -2.00 -7.58
CA ASP A 8 -20.34 -2.72 -6.53
C ASP A 8 -19.65 -1.78 -5.52
N GLY A 9 -19.44 -0.50 -5.88
CA GLY A 9 -18.70 0.49 -5.10
C GLY A 9 -17.24 0.65 -5.55
N SER A 10 -16.85 -0.03 -6.64
CA SER A 10 -15.54 0.07 -7.28
C SER A 10 -15.57 1.07 -8.43
N MET A 11 -14.41 1.68 -8.73
CA MET A 11 -14.22 2.56 -9.89
C MET A 11 -14.23 1.78 -11.21
N VAL A 12 -13.53 0.64 -11.27
CA VAL A 12 -13.45 -0.14 -12.50
C VAL A 12 -14.83 -0.73 -12.82
N GLY A 13 -15.28 -0.54 -14.05
CA GLY A 13 -16.61 -0.93 -14.54
C GLY A 13 -17.72 0.11 -14.27
N SER A 14 -17.40 1.23 -13.62
CA SER A 14 -18.38 2.30 -13.32
C SER A 14 -18.44 3.37 -14.42
N SER A 15 -19.47 4.20 -14.39
CA SER A 15 -19.57 5.41 -15.22
C SER A 15 -19.47 6.64 -14.34
N ALA A 16 -18.83 7.71 -14.81
CA ALA A 16 -18.61 8.91 -14.01
C ALA A 16 -18.83 10.20 -14.81
N ILE A 17 -19.28 11.23 -14.10
CA ILE A 17 -19.27 12.62 -14.58
C ILE A 17 -18.07 13.33 -13.95
N VAL A 18 -17.23 13.91 -14.79
CA VAL A 18 -16.03 14.64 -14.39
C VAL A 18 -16.16 16.08 -14.81
N GLY A 19 -16.02 16.99 -13.84
CA GLY A 19 -16.06 18.43 -14.05
C GLY A 19 -14.75 19.09 -13.64
N TRP A 20 -14.28 20.03 -14.44
CA TRP A 20 -13.10 20.85 -14.16
C TRP A 20 -13.36 22.30 -14.56
N VAL A 21 -12.69 23.22 -13.88
CA VAL A 21 -12.83 24.67 -14.08
C VAL A 21 -11.46 25.23 -14.42
N GLY A 22 -11.38 26.01 -15.48
CA GLY A 22 -10.15 26.59 -16.03
C GLY A 22 -10.42 27.24 -17.38
N SER A 23 -9.37 27.67 -18.10
CA SER A 23 -9.48 28.29 -19.43
C SER A 23 -10.20 27.41 -20.45
N ASN A 24 -10.08 26.08 -20.32
CA ASN A 24 -10.80 25.07 -21.09
C ASN A 24 -11.70 24.22 -20.17
N GLY A 25 -12.34 24.86 -19.18
CA GLY A 25 -13.24 24.20 -18.24
C GLY A 25 -14.35 23.41 -18.94
N GLY A 26 -14.82 22.35 -18.32
CA GLY A 26 -15.80 21.48 -18.95
C GLY A 26 -16.35 20.42 -18.00
N ILE A 27 -17.39 19.76 -18.49
CA ILE A 27 -17.99 18.60 -17.85
C ILE A 27 -18.13 17.50 -18.90
N LYS A 28 -17.77 16.27 -18.54
CA LYS A 28 -17.77 15.15 -19.48
C LYS A 28 -18.03 13.84 -18.75
N GLN A 29 -18.74 12.96 -19.42
CA GLN A 29 -18.95 11.60 -18.98
C GLN A 29 -17.77 10.70 -19.35
N TYR A 30 -17.46 9.73 -18.50
CA TYR A 30 -16.43 8.74 -18.71
C TYR A 30 -16.92 7.35 -18.35
N TYR A 31 -16.49 6.35 -19.12
CA TYR A 31 -16.53 4.94 -18.73
C TYR A 31 -15.19 4.56 -18.12
N LEU A 32 -15.20 3.99 -16.91
CA LEU A 32 -14.00 3.63 -16.16
C LEU A 32 -13.68 2.15 -16.36
N GLY A 33 -13.23 1.75 -17.55
CA GLY A 33 -12.97 0.34 -17.90
C GLY A 33 -11.75 -0.29 -17.21
N GLY A 34 -10.84 0.52 -16.66
CA GLY A 34 -9.64 0.03 -15.99
C GLY A 34 -8.90 1.11 -15.19
N THR A 35 -7.73 0.76 -14.65
CA THR A 35 -6.88 1.68 -13.87
C THR A 35 -5.91 2.49 -14.73
N GLN A 36 -5.68 2.09 -15.98
CA GLN A 36 -4.85 2.83 -16.93
C GLN A 36 -5.66 3.93 -17.60
N SER A 37 -5.03 5.07 -17.89
CA SER A 37 -5.70 6.21 -18.55
C SER A 37 -6.29 5.84 -19.92
N SER A 38 -5.67 4.89 -20.64
CA SER A 38 -6.17 4.34 -21.91
C SER A 38 -7.48 3.56 -21.78
N SER A 39 -7.76 2.99 -20.60
CA SER A 39 -9.01 2.27 -20.29
C SER A 39 -10.09 3.19 -19.70
N VAL A 40 -9.83 4.50 -19.63
CA VAL A 40 -10.77 5.50 -19.14
C VAL A 40 -11.27 6.30 -20.35
N GLU A 41 -12.48 5.99 -20.79
CA GLU A 41 -12.95 6.40 -22.11
C GLU A 41 -13.87 7.63 -22.00
N PRO A 42 -13.50 8.77 -22.59
CA PRO A 42 -14.33 9.97 -22.62
C PRO A 42 -15.58 9.75 -23.48
N ASN A 43 -16.68 10.41 -23.12
CA ASN A 43 -17.98 10.35 -23.80
C ASN A 43 -18.59 8.93 -23.89
N LYS A 44 -18.14 7.99 -23.05
CA LYS A 44 -18.72 6.64 -22.95
C LYS A 44 -19.29 6.40 -21.56
N GLY A 45 -20.08 5.34 -21.41
CA GLY A 45 -20.69 4.93 -20.15
C GLY A 45 -22.21 4.83 -20.26
N SER A 46 -22.85 4.48 -19.16
CA SER A 46 -24.28 4.18 -19.10
C SER A 46 -25.15 5.33 -18.59
N LEU A 47 -24.58 6.49 -18.26
CA LEU A 47 -25.33 7.62 -17.72
C LEU A 47 -26.03 8.37 -18.86
N GLN A 48 -27.28 8.76 -18.63
CA GLN A 48 -28.06 9.60 -19.53
C GLN A 48 -28.13 11.00 -18.92
N VAL A 49 -27.27 11.90 -19.37
CA VAL A 49 -27.22 13.28 -18.88
C VAL A 49 -28.19 14.13 -19.69
N LEU A 50 -29.11 14.82 -19.02
CA LEU A 50 -30.05 15.73 -19.68
C LEU A 50 -29.30 16.94 -20.25
N GLY A 51 -29.54 17.24 -21.53
CA GLY A 51 -28.91 18.37 -22.22
C GLY A 51 -29.15 19.70 -21.48
N ASN A 52 -28.13 20.57 -21.48
CA ASN A 52 -28.17 21.90 -20.86
C ASN A 52 -28.42 21.94 -19.34
N THR A 53 -28.33 20.80 -18.63
CA THR A 53 -28.46 20.75 -17.15
C THR A 53 -27.13 20.70 -16.42
N SER A 54 -26.03 20.65 -17.16
CA SER A 54 -24.70 20.40 -16.62
C SER A 54 -23.89 21.69 -16.51
N ALA A 55 -23.31 21.94 -15.33
CA ALA A 55 -22.48 23.10 -15.06
C ALA A 55 -21.33 22.74 -14.12
N ALA A 56 -20.15 23.31 -14.38
CA ALA A 56 -19.02 23.29 -13.46
C ALA A 56 -18.50 24.72 -13.32
N LEU A 57 -18.43 25.22 -12.09
CA LEU A 57 -17.98 26.59 -11.81
C LEU A 57 -17.11 26.64 -10.56
N SER A 58 -16.24 27.64 -10.50
CA SER A 58 -15.42 27.91 -9.33
C SER A 58 -15.83 29.24 -8.72
N GLN A 59 -16.17 29.22 -7.44
CA GLN A 59 -16.53 30.40 -6.67
C GLN A 59 -15.96 30.27 -5.25
N SER A 60 -15.34 31.33 -4.74
CA SER A 60 -14.79 31.39 -3.38
C SER A 60 -13.89 30.19 -3.02
N GLN A 61 -12.96 29.84 -3.92
CA GLN A 61 -12.04 28.70 -3.79
C GLN A 61 -12.73 27.32 -3.67
N ARG A 62 -14.01 27.23 -4.03
CA ARG A 62 -14.76 25.97 -4.14
C ARG A 62 -15.09 25.69 -5.59
N ILE A 63 -15.10 24.41 -5.94
CA ILE A 63 -15.57 23.94 -7.25
C ILE A 63 -16.94 23.33 -7.03
N TYR A 64 -17.91 23.83 -7.78
CA TYR A 64 -19.26 23.29 -7.85
C TYR A 64 -19.42 22.53 -9.16
N MET A 65 -20.10 21.40 -9.10
CA MET A 65 -20.48 20.61 -10.26
C MET A 65 -21.93 20.18 -10.09
N ALA A 66 -22.75 20.47 -11.09
CA ALA A 66 -24.15 20.08 -11.16
C ALA A 66 -24.43 19.44 -12.52
N PHE A 67 -25.32 18.46 -12.53
CA PHE A 67 -25.84 17.79 -13.72
C PHE A 67 -27.13 17.08 -13.33
N GLN A 68 -27.99 16.81 -14.32
CA GLN A 68 -29.19 16.01 -14.11
C GLN A 68 -29.08 14.71 -14.90
N LEU A 69 -29.39 13.59 -14.23
CA LEU A 69 -29.46 12.27 -14.85
C LEU A 69 -30.91 11.86 -15.05
N ASP A 70 -31.21 11.35 -16.24
CA ASP A 70 -32.46 10.64 -16.52
C ASP A 70 -32.28 9.16 -16.21
N THR A 71 -32.94 8.68 -15.14
CA THR A 71 -32.88 7.27 -14.73
C THR A 71 -34.10 6.88 -13.91
N THR A 72 -34.59 5.67 -14.14
CA THR A 72 -35.70 5.07 -13.36
C THR A 72 -35.21 4.42 -12.06
N GLN A 73 -33.93 4.04 -12.00
CA GLN A 73 -33.32 3.42 -10.83
C GLN A 73 -31.92 4.00 -10.59
N PRO A 74 -31.80 5.01 -9.70
CA PRO A 74 -30.51 5.63 -9.43
C PRO A 74 -29.59 4.65 -8.69
N GLN A 75 -28.34 4.54 -9.13
CA GLN A 75 -27.35 3.75 -8.42
C GLN A 75 -27.08 4.37 -7.04
N SER A 76 -27.19 3.53 -6.01
CA SER A 76 -27.02 3.96 -4.61
C SER A 76 -25.55 4.10 -4.21
N LYS A 77 -24.61 3.46 -4.90
CA LYS A 77 -23.18 3.57 -4.58
C LYS A 77 -22.53 4.65 -5.45
N LEU A 78 -22.13 5.72 -4.80
CA LEU A 78 -21.51 6.88 -5.44
C LEU A 78 -20.03 6.96 -5.11
N LEU A 79 -19.23 7.27 -6.13
CA LEU A 79 -17.80 7.49 -6.03
C LEU A 79 -17.57 8.99 -6.10
N TYR A 80 -16.82 9.54 -5.14
CA TYR A 80 -16.35 10.91 -5.23
C TYR A 80 -14.85 10.90 -5.42
N ALA A 81 -14.35 11.70 -6.36
CA ALA A 81 -12.92 11.80 -6.60
C ALA A 81 -12.45 13.23 -6.91
N VAL A 82 -11.23 13.52 -6.48
CA VAL A 82 -10.54 14.79 -6.73
C VAL A 82 -9.27 14.50 -7.52
N GLY A 83 -9.14 15.15 -8.68
CA GLY A 83 -7.94 15.08 -9.52
C GLY A 83 -6.82 15.99 -9.00
N PRO A 84 -5.59 15.77 -9.45
CA PRO A 84 -4.43 16.56 -9.02
C PRO A 84 -4.52 18.01 -9.47
N GLN A 85 -3.97 18.90 -8.67
CA GLN A 85 -3.98 20.34 -8.96
C GLN A 85 -3.23 20.64 -10.27
N GLY A 86 -3.82 21.49 -11.11
CA GLY A 86 -3.19 21.96 -12.36
C GLY A 86 -3.15 20.95 -13.51
N GLN A 87 -3.62 19.71 -13.30
CA GLN A 87 -3.72 18.70 -14.35
C GLN A 87 -5.18 18.55 -14.79
N PHE A 88 -5.53 19.19 -15.89
CA PHE A 88 -6.88 19.17 -16.44
C PHE A 88 -6.95 18.37 -17.74
N PRO A 89 -8.06 17.67 -18.02
CA PRO A 89 -8.29 17.04 -19.30
C PRO A 89 -8.28 18.10 -20.42
N SER A 90 -7.59 17.80 -21.53
CA SER A 90 -7.46 18.70 -22.67
C SER A 90 -7.82 18.04 -24.00
N SER A 91 -8.25 18.83 -24.96
CA SER A 91 -8.49 18.41 -26.34
C SER A 91 -7.20 17.83 -26.99
N PRO A 92 -7.30 16.83 -27.88
CA PRO A 92 -8.53 16.18 -28.36
C PRO A 92 -8.97 14.98 -27.49
N GLU A 93 -8.08 14.44 -26.66
CA GLU A 93 -8.31 13.13 -26.04
C GLU A 93 -9.05 13.19 -24.70
N PHE A 94 -9.02 14.33 -24.00
CA PHE A 94 -9.62 14.52 -22.69
C PHE A 94 -9.28 13.39 -21.69
N ARG A 95 -8.05 12.90 -21.71
CA ARG A 95 -7.58 11.85 -20.78
C ARG A 95 -7.61 12.34 -19.34
N LEU A 96 -7.89 11.42 -18.43
CA LEU A 96 -7.84 11.68 -16.98
C LEU A 96 -6.49 11.22 -16.42
N SER A 97 -5.95 12.02 -15.50
CA SER A 97 -4.88 11.62 -14.59
C SER A 97 -5.44 10.86 -13.39
N GLN A 98 -4.56 10.19 -12.64
CA GLN A 98 -4.95 9.52 -11.40
C GLN A 98 -5.42 10.54 -10.37
N HIS A 99 -6.56 10.27 -9.73
CA HIS A 99 -7.09 11.08 -8.64
C HIS A 99 -6.14 11.08 -7.42
N GLU A 100 -6.07 12.20 -6.71
CA GLU A 100 -5.37 12.30 -5.43
C GLU A 100 -6.20 11.70 -4.29
N TYR A 101 -7.51 11.97 -4.32
CA TYR A 101 -8.45 11.50 -3.33
C TYR A 101 -9.63 10.81 -3.99
N LYS A 102 -10.08 9.72 -3.37
CA LYS A 102 -11.36 9.11 -3.68
C LYS A 102 -12.04 8.57 -2.45
N ILE A 103 -13.36 8.46 -2.52
CA ILE A 103 -14.17 7.74 -1.56
C ILE A 103 -15.34 7.06 -2.26
N SER A 104 -15.75 5.92 -1.75
CA SER A 104 -16.96 5.22 -2.15
C SER A 104 -18.00 5.37 -1.05
N THR A 105 -19.19 5.77 -1.41
CA THR A 105 -20.31 6.06 -0.49
C THR A 105 -21.54 5.34 -0.97
N ARG A 106 -22.50 5.14 -0.08
CA ARG A 106 -23.83 4.64 -0.38
C ARG A 106 -24.82 5.70 0.07
N ILE A 107 -25.73 6.08 -0.82
CA ILE A 107 -26.88 6.94 -0.53
C ILE A 107 -28.14 6.10 -0.65
N ASP A 108 -28.98 6.19 0.37
CA ASP A 108 -30.36 5.74 0.30
C ASP A 108 -31.23 6.93 -0.12
N TYR A 109 -31.74 6.89 -1.36
CA TYR A 109 -32.54 7.98 -1.91
C TYR A 109 -33.92 8.10 -1.27
N LEU A 110 -34.42 7.06 -0.57
CA LEU A 110 -35.70 7.12 0.13
C LEU A 110 -35.55 7.82 1.49
N THR A 111 -34.48 7.52 2.22
CA THR A 111 -34.27 8.06 3.57
C THR A 111 -33.36 9.30 3.60
N GLY A 112 -32.65 9.58 2.50
CA GLY A 112 -31.63 10.62 2.43
C GLY A 112 -30.36 10.30 3.22
N GLN A 113 -30.26 9.11 3.83
CA GLN A 113 -29.09 8.72 4.61
C GLN A 113 -27.94 8.35 3.69
N SER A 114 -26.72 8.71 4.12
CA SER A 114 -25.49 8.34 3.43
C SER A 114 -24.48 7.72 4.38
N GLY A 115 -23.70 6.77 3.87
CA GLY A 115 -22.63 6.11 4.59
C GLY A 115 -21.44 5.78 3.69
N THR A 116 -20.27 5.55 4.28
CA THR A 116 -19.11 5.12 3.50
C THR A 116 -19.25 3.64 3.12
N VAL A 117 -19.03 3.30 1.85
CA VAL A 117 -18.91 1.90 1.42
C VAL A 117 -17.52 1.44 1.83
N GLN A 118 -17.45 0.61 2.88
CA GLN A 118 -16.19 -0.06 3.20
C GLN A 118 -15.84 -0.98 2.03
N THR A 119 -14.66 -0.79 1.45
CA THR A 119 -14.13 -1.75 0.49
C THR A 119 -14.06 -3.12 1.17
N PRO A 120 -14.60 -4.19 0.56
CA PRO A 120 -14.52 -5.53 1.12
C PRO A 120 -13.09 -5.86 1.54
N TYR A 121 -12.95 -6.52 2.70
CA TYR A 121 -11.65 -6.96 3.23
C TYR A 121 -10.63 -5.84 3.52
N SER A 122 -11.06 -4.59 3.66
CA SER A 122 -10.20 -3.44 4.05
C SER A 122 -9.36 -3.72 5.31
N ARG A 123 -9.97 -4.30 6.35
CA ARG A 123 -9.27 -4.69 7.58
C ARG A 123 -8.20 -5.75 7.31
N LEU A 124 -8.50 -6.77 6.50
CA LEU A 124 -7.55 -7.82 6.16
C LEU A 124 -6.34 -7.26 5.39
N ARG A 125 -6.60 -6.35 4.44
CA ARG A 125 -5.55 -5.61 3.72
C ARG A 125 -4.68 -4.78 4.65
N MET A 126 -5.30 -4.07 5.59
CA MET A 126 -4.59 -3.28 6.60
C MET A 126 -3.73 -4.18 7.50
N SER A 127 -4.29 -5.27 8.03
CA SER A 127 -3.57 -6.23 8.86
C SER A 127 -2.38 -6.85 8.12
N HIS A 128 -2.57 -7.28 6.87
CA HIS A 128 -1.46 -7.77 6.02
C HIS A 128 -0.32 -6.75 5.93
N GLY A 129 -0.64 -5.49 5.62
CA GLY A 129 0.37 -4.43 5.49
C GLY A 129 1.10 -4.15 6.81
N VAL A 130 0.36 -3.94 7.90
CA VAL A 130 0.94 -3.62 9.22
C VAL A 130 1.79 -4.77 9.76
N LEU A 131 1.29 -6.01 9.70
CA LEU A 131 2.01 -7.18 10.21
C LEU A 131 3.33 -7.43 9.48
N ASN A 132 3.34 -7.31 8.14
CA ASN A 132 4.57 -7.49 7.36
C ASN A 132 5.56 -6.34 7.54
N MET A 133 5.06 -5.11 7.65
CA MET A 133 5.90 -3.95 7.91
C MET A 133 6.57 -4.05 9.29
N LEU A 134 5.81 -4.37 10.35
CA LEU A 134 6.36 -4.54 11.69
C LEU A 134 7.27 -5.77 11.77
N GLY A 135 6.81 -6.92 11.28
CA GLY A 135 7.54 -8.18 11.35
C GLY A 135 8.82 -8.19 10.53
N TRP A 136 8.69 -8.06 9.20
CA TRP A 136 9.82 -8.14 8.28
C TRP A 136 10.58 -6.82 8.11
N GLY A 137 9.87 -5.69 8.13
CA GLY A 137 10.43 -4.37 7.83
C GLY A 137 11.07 -3.65 9.03
N VAL A 138 10.65 -3.95 10.26
CA VAL A 138 11.10 -3.22 11.47
C VAL A 138 11.82 -4.12 12.47
N LEU A 139 11.17 -5.21 12.92
CA LEU A 139 11.75 -6.10 13.93
C LEU A 139 13.02 -6.81 13.42
N MET A 140 13.04 -7.25 12.16
CA MET A 140 14.23 -7.92 11.59
C MET A 140 15.49 -7.02 11.60
N PRO A 141 15.44 -5.76 11.12
CA PRO A 141 16.55 -4.81 11.30
C PRO A 141 16.96 -4.59 12.76
N ILE A 142 16.00 -4.43 13.69
CA ILE A 142 16.31 -4.27 15.12
C ILE A 142 17.08 -5.49 15.63
N GLY A 143 16.65 -6.70 15.27
CA GLY A 143 17.35 -7.94 15.60
C GLY A 143 18.81 -7.93 15.13
N ILE A 144 19.10 -7.44 13.92
CA ILE A 144 20.48 -7.29 13.42
C ILE A 144 21.28 -6.27 14.23
N ILE A 145 20.70 -5.12 14.55
CA ILE A 145 21.35 -4.07 15.36
C ILE A 145 21.76 -4.65 16.72
N VAL A 146 20.85 -5.37 17.39
CA VAL A 146 21.14 -6.08 18.65
C VAL A 146 22.31 -7.05 18.47
N ALA A 147 22.24 -7.95 17.49
CA ALA A 147 23.28 -8.95 17.26
C ALA A 147 24.65 -8.36 16.87
N ARG A 148 24.70 -7.15 16.31
CA ARG A 148 25.94 -6.51 15.87
C ARG A 148 26.63 -5.66 16.95
N TYR A 149 25.84 -4.95 17.76
CA TYR A 149 26.36 -3.90 18.64
C TYR A 149 26.23 -4.19 20.13
N PHE A 150 25.52 -5.25 20.53
CA PHE A 150 25.26 -5.55 21.93
C PHE A 150 25.94 -6.85 22.41
N LYS A 151 26.85 -7.43 21.62
CA LYS A 151 27.53 -8.70 21.94
C LYS A 151 28.29 -8.72 23.27
N GLN A 152 28.69 -7.55 23.79
CA GLN A 152 29.33 -7.41 25.10
C GLN A 152 28.45 -7.86 26.27
N PHE A 153 27.13 -7.87 26.08
CA PHE A 153 26.17 -8.34 27.08
C PHE A 153 25.87 -9.84 26.85
N ASP A 154 26.89 -10.68 26.72
CA ASP A 154 26.71 -12.15 26.61
C ASP A 154 26.26 -12.71 27.98
N PRO A 155 25.22 -13.57 28.04
CA PRO A 155 24.44 -14.14 26.94
C PRO A 155 23.17 -13.34 26.56
N THR A 156 22.84 -12.27 27.28
CA THR A 156 21.61 -11.47 27.12
C THR A 156 21.34 -11.03 25.68
N TRP A 157 22.36 -10.54 24.95
CA TRP A 157 22.18 -10.09 23.56
C TRP A 157 21.60 -11.20 22.66
N PHE A 158 21.97 -12.45 22.92
CA PHE A 158 21.56 -13.59 22.11
C PHE A 158 20.07 -13.88 22.34
N TYR A 159 19.62 -13.88 23.60
CA TYR A 159 18.21 -14.05 23.92
C TYR A 159 17.36 -12.92 23.35
N VAL A 160 17.79 -11.65 23.52
CA VAL A 160 17.08 -10.51 22.94
C VAL A 160 17.02 -10.61 21.42
N HIS A 161 18.11 -10.97 20.75
CA HIS A 161 18.13 -11.20 19.31
C HIS A 161 17.12 -12.28 18.90
N VAL A 162 17.16 -13.46 19.52
CA VAL A 162 16.27 -14.59 19.19
C VAL A 162 14.81 -14.23 19.45
N SER A 163 14.50 -13.53 20.56
CA SER A 163 13.14 -13.09 20.87
C SER A 163 12.60 -12.12 19.83
N ILE A 164 13.38 -11.10 19.44
CA ILE A 164 12.98 -10.12 18.43
C ILE A 164 12.81 -10.80 17.06
N GLN A 165 13.75 -11.65 16.65
CA GLN A 165 13.67 -12.37 15.37
C GLN A 165 12.48 -13.34 15.33
N SER A 166 12.22 -14.06 16.42
CA SER A 166 11.07 -14.97 16.52
C SER A 166 9.75 -14.19 16.44
N GLY A 167 9.63 -13.08 17.18
CA GLY A 167 8.46 -12.21 17.11
C GLY A 167 8.24 -11.63 15.70
N GLY A 168 9.33 -11.16 15.08
CA GLY A 168 9.28 -10.65 13.70
C GLY A 168 8.86 -11.71 12.69
N PHE A 169 9.38 -12.94 12.82
CA PHE A 169 9.04 -14.06 11.93
C PHE A 169 7.58 -14.49 12.09
N ILE A 170 7.07 -14.56 13.33
CA ILE A 170 5.66 -14.92 13.59
C ILE A 170 4.72 -13.86 13.02
N LEU A 171 4.93 -12.58 13.35
CA LEU A 171 4.10 -11.49 12.82
C LEU A 171 4.16 -11.44 11.29
N GLY A 172 5.35 -11.56 10.73
CA GLY A 172 5.56 -11.60 9.29
C GLY A 172 4.85 -12.77 8.61
N SER A 173 4.90 -13.96 9.21
CA SER A 173 4.22 -15.15 8.67
C SER A 173 2.70 -15.01 8.71
N VAL A 174 2.13 -14.53 9.82
CA VAL A 174 0.70 -14.21 9.92
C VAL A 174 0.32 -13.16 8.87
N GLY A 175 1.16 -12.13 8.70
CA GLY A 175 1.00 -11.13 7.65
C GLY A 175 0.96 -11.75 6.24
N VAL A 176 1.87 -12.66 5.92
CA VAL A 176 1.87 -13.38 4.62
C VAL A 176 0.59 -14.18 4.44
N VAL A 177 0.13 -14.91 5.46
CA VAL A 177 -1.16 -15.64 5.41
C VAL A 177 -2.32 -14.69 5.14
N CYS A 178 -2.40 -13.54 5.82
CA CYS A 178 -3.41 -12.53 5.52
C CYS A 178 -3.36 -12.07 4.06
N GLY A 179 -2.16 -11.94 3.47
CA GLY A 179 -1.97 -11.56 2.07
C GLY A 179 -2.44 -12.62 1.07
N LEU A 180 -2.17 -13.90 1.36
CA LEU A 180 -2.66 -15.02 0.56
C LEU A 180 -4.19 -15.11 0.61
N VAL A 181 -4.78 -15.03 1.79
CA VAL A 181 -6.25 -15.00 1.95
C VAL A 181 -6.84 -13.80 1.22
N LEU A 182 -6.21 -12.61 1.32
CA LEU A 182 -6.68 -11.42 0.61
C LEU A 182 -6.64 -11.63 -0.90
N ASN A 183 -5.54 -12.17 -1.44
CA ASN A 183 -5.38 -12.45 -2.86
C ASN A 183 -6.52 -13.34 -3.39
N ASP A 184 -6.88 -14.38 -2.66
CA ASP A 184 -7.91 -15.34 -3.05
C ASP A 184 -9.32 -14.71 -3.00
N ARG A 185 -9.55 -13.76 -2.09
CA ARG A 185 -10.84 -13.07 -1.93
C ARG A 185 -11.12 -12.03 -3.00
N ILE A 186 -10.09 -11.34 -3.50
CA ILE A 186 -10.26 -10.20 -4.42
C ILE A 186 -9.64 -10.43 -5.81
N ASN A 187 -9.11 -11.63 -6.06
CA ASN A 187 -8.39 -11.99 -7.28
C ASN A 187 -7.33 -10.95 -7.67
N ALA A 188 -6.50 -10.57 -6.70
CA ALA A 188 -5.56 -9.46 -6.83
C ALA A 188 -4.49 -9.75 -7.90
N ASN A 189 -4.29 -8.81 -8.84
CA ASN A 189 -3.19 -8.90 -9.79
C ASN A 189 -1.86 -8.38 -9.19
N VAL A 190 -1.26 -9.17 -8.29
CA VAL A 190 -0.06 -8.79 -7.51
C VAL A 190 1.07 -9.82 -7.59
N ALA A 191 1.20 -10.51 -8.73
CA ALA A 191 2.11 -11.66 -8.90
C ALA A 191 3.55 -11.40 -8.45
N LYS A 192 4.14 -10.24 -8.82
CA LYS A 192 5.51 -9.88 -8.45
C LYS A 192 5.69 -9.68 -6.94
N HIS A 193 4.76 -8.96 -6.30
CA HIS A 193 4.79 -8.70 -4.85
C HIS A 193 4.59 -10.00 -4.06
N LYS A 194 3.67 -10.85 -4.52
CA LYS A 194 3.44 -12.19 -3.97
C LYS A 194 4.72 -13.04 -4.06
N ALA A 195 5.35 -13.09 -5.24
CA ALA A 195 6.58 -13.87 -5.44
C ALA A 195 7.71 -13.39 -4.51
N LEU A 196 7.94 -12.08 -4.42
CA LEU A 196 8.92 -11.52 -3.48
C LEU A 196 8.58 -11.87 -2.02
N GLY A 197 7.30 -11.79 -1.64
CA GLY A 197 6.84 -12.17 -0.30
C GLY A 197 7.12 -13.64 0.03
N ILE A 198 6.89 -14.55 -0.91
CA ILE A 198 7.22 -15.98 -0.73
C ILE A 198 8.73 -16.19 -0.63
N VAL A 199 9.54 -15.51 -1.45
CA VAL A 199 11.01 -15.57 -1.33
C VAL A 199 11.45 -15.11 0.05
N ILE A 200 10.94 -13.98 0.55
CA ILE A 200 11.26 -13.48 1.90
C ILE A 200 10.89 -14.52 2.97
N LEU A 201 9.71 -15.14 2.88
CA LEU A 201 9.29 -16.18 3.82
C LEU A 201 10.24 -17.39 3.79
N VAL A 202 10.63 -17.86 2.60
CA VAL A 202 11.61 -18.96 2.44
C VAL A 202 12.95 -18.58 3.07
N LEU A 203 13.47 -17.38 2.80
CA LEU A 203 14.70 -16.89 3.43
C LEU A 203 14.54 -16.80 4.97
N GLY A 204 13.35 -16.45 5.47
CA GLY A 204 13.03 -16.45 6.89
C GLY A 204 13.08 -17.85 7.50
N CYS A 205 12.48 -18.84 6.83
CA CYS A 205 12.57 -20.25 7.25
C CYS A 205 14.03 -20.73 7.28
N LEU A 206 14.84 -20.32 6.30
CA LEU A 206 16.29 -20.59 6.30
C LEU A 206 17.01 -19.93 7.50
N GLN A 207 16.57 -18.78 7.99
CA GLN A 207 17.10 -18.20 9.23
C GLN A 207 16.71 -19.01 10.47
N VAL A 208 15.49 -19.55 10.50
CA VAL A 208 15.06 -20.45 11.59
C VAL A 208 15.88 -21.74 11.59
N THR A 209 16.13 -22.34 10.43
CA THR A 209 17.01 -23.53 10.36
C THR A 209 18.45 -23.19 10.75
N ALA A 210 18.95 -21.98 10.44
CA ALA A 210 20.25 -21.51 10.92
C ALA A 210 20.31 -21.52 12.46
N PHE A 211 19.25 -21.09 13.14
CA PHE A 211 19.18 -21.13 14.59
C PHE A 211 19.18 -22.58 15.14
N LEU A 212 18.40 -23.49 14.54
CA LEU A 212 18.35 -24.89 14.96
C LEU A 212 19.68 -25.64 14.73
N ALA A 213 20.33 -25.36 13.60
CA ALA A 213 21.60 -25.98 13.20
C ALA A 213 22.83 -25.17 13.68
N ARG A 214 22.71 -24.39 14.75
CA ARG A 214 23.76 -23.49 15.25
C ARG A 214 24.96 -24.30 15.78
N PRO A 215 26.15 -24.26 15.14
CA PRO A 215 27.31 -25.02 15.60
C PRO A 215 27.96 -24.40 16.83
N ASP A 216 28.71 -25.22 17.57
CA ASP A 216 29.53 -24.79 18.71
C ASP A 216 30.54 -23.68 18.33
N LYS A 217 30.87 -22.80 19.28
CA LYS A 217 31.77 -21.66 19.10
C LYS A 217 33.17 -22.09 18.60
N VAL A 218 33.68 -23.27 18.98
CA VAL A 218 35.02 -23.75 18.56
C VAL A 218 35.02 -24.52 17.23
N SER A 219 33.85 -24.84 16.68
CA SER A 219 33.76 -25.63 15.44
C SER A 219 34.24 -24.85 14.21
N LYS A 220 35.03 -25.48 13.33
CA LYS A 220 35.41 -24.90 12.03
C LYS A 220 34.19 -24.58 11.15
N VAL A 221 33.10 -25.35 11.29
CA VAL A 221 31.84 -25.14 10.56
C VAL A 221 31.16 -23.83 10.95
N ARG A 222 31.43 -23.31 12.15
CA ARG A 222 30.92 -22.01 12.65
C ARG A 222 31.20 -20.86 11.68
N LYS A 223 32.34 -20.89 10.97
CA LYS A 223 32.71 -19.87 9.98
C LYS A 223 31.72 -19.84 8.80
N TYR A 224 31.44 -20.99 8.19
CA TYR A 224 30.51 -21.10 7.07
C TYR A 224 29.07 -20.83 7.50
N TRP A 225 28.68 -21.31 8.69
CA TRP A 225 27.39 -20.98 9.28
C TRP A 225 27.22 -19.47 9.46
N ASN A 226 28.24 -18.74 9.92
CA ASN A 226 28.18 -17.28 10.06
C ASN A 226 28.03 -16.59 8.69
N TRP A 227 28.70 -17.07 7.64
CA TRP A 227 28.57 -16.51 6.29
C TRP A 227 27.14 -16.69 5.76
N TYR A 228 26.62 -17.91 5.88
CA TYR A 228 25.24 -18.23 5.53
C TYR A 228 24.24 -17.38 6.30
N HIS A 229 24.29 -17.42 7.64
CA HIS A 229 23.34 -16.72 8.51
C HIS A 229 23.35 -15.21 8.26
N HIS A 230 24.53 -14.58 8.23
CA HIS A 230 24.65 -13.14 7.99
C HIS A 230 24.30 -12.75 6.55
N GLY A 231 24.74 -13.52 5.56
CA GLY A 231 24.50 -13.23 4.14
C GLY A 231 23.02 -13.31 3.80
N VAL A 232 22.39 -14.44 4.09
CA VAL A 232 20.96 -14.67 3.86
C VAL A 232 20.10 -13.67 4.65
N GLY A 233 20.48 -13.35 5.90
CA GLY A 233 19.73 -12.41 6.74
C GLY A 233 19.73 -10.99 6.18
N LYS A 234 20.85 -10.52 5.60
CA LYS A 234 20.92 -9.21 4.95
C LYS A 234 20.10 -9.15 3.67
N VAL A 235 20.17 -10.19 2.85
CA VAL A 235 19.38 -10.28 1.60
C VAL A 235 17.89 -10.27 1.93
N LEU A 236 17.46 -11.05 2.93
CA LEU A 236 16.08 -11.08 3.41
C LEU A 236 15.57 -9.68 3.76
N ILE A 237 16.32 -8.92 4.57
CA ILE A 237 15.90 -7.59 5.00
C ILE A 237 15.84 -6.60 3.82
N ALA A 238 16.83 -6.63 2.92
CA ALA A 238 16.81 -5.78 1.75
C ALA A 238 15.56 -6.03 0.88
N LEU A 239 15.25 -7.31 0.63
CA LEU A 239 14.05 -7.69 -0.10
C LEU A 239 12.77 -7.32 0.66
N ALA A 240 12.74 -7.50 1.99
CA ALA A 240 11.60 -7.12 2.82
C ALA A 240 11.29 -5.63 2.74
N VAL A 241 12.29 -4.77 2.87
CA VAL A 241 12.12 -3.30 2.77
C VAL A 241 11.56 -2.92 1.40
N VAL A 242 12.16 -3.43 0.32
CA VAL A 242 11.69 -3.18 -1.05
C VAL A 242 10.25 -3.66 -1.23
N ASN A 243 9.94 -4.87 -0.75
CA ASN A 243 8.62 -5.46 -0.92
C ASN A 243 7.54 -4.76 -0.09
N VAL A 244 7.89 -4.16 1.06
CA VAL A 244 6.96 -3.33 1.85
C VAL A 244 6.64 -2.03 1.11
N PHE A 245 7.63 -1.29 0.61
CA PHE A 245 7.37 -0.10 -0.21
C PHE A 245 6.55 -0.43 -1.47
N TYR A 246 6.88 -1.54 -2.14
CA TYR A 246 6.12 -1.99 -3.29
C TYR A 246 4.68 -2.37 -2.91
N GLY A 247 4.48 -3.03 -1.77
CA GLY A 247 3.16 -3.35 -1.23
C GLY A 247 2.34 -2.10 -0.88
N ILE A 248 2.95 -1.04 -0.34
CA ILE A 248 2.29 0.25 -0.07
C ILE A 248 1.81 0.89 -1.38
N HIS A 249 2.66 0.86 -2.42
CA HIS A 249 2.33 1.37 -3.75
C HIS A 249 1.17 0.60 -4.39
N LEU A 250 1.23 -0.74 -4.44
CA LEU A 250 0.11 -1.60 -4.89
C LEU A 250 -1.15 -1.42 -4.03
N GLY A 251 -0.92 -1.13 -2.74
CA GLY A 251 -1.90 -0.76 -1.73
C GLY A 251 -2.71 0.48 -2.10
N ASN A 252 -2.13 1.38 -2.90
CA ASN A 252 -2.54 2.78 -3.01
C ASN A 252 -2.85 3.38 -1.63
N ALA A 253 -2.04 3.04 -0.61
CA ALA A 253 -2.27 3.45 0.77
C ALA A 253 -1.95 4.94 1.01
N GLY A 254 -1.30 5.59 0.04
CA GLY A 254 -0.98 7.01 0.04
C GLY A 254 0.44 7.32 0.52
N ASN A 255 0.90 8.54 0.25
CA ASN A 255 2.27 8.98 0.53
C ASN A 255 2.61 8.98 2.02
N GLY A 256 1.61 9.12 2.91
CA GLY A 256 1.81 9.08 4.36
C GLY A 256 2.39 7.74 4.86
N TRP A 257 1.99 6.62 4.25
CA TRP A 257 2.54 5.30 4.60
C TRP A 257 4.01 5.16 4.19
N ASN A 258 4.34 5.62 2.97
CA ASN A 258 5.72 5.64 2.50
C ASN A 258 6.61 6.53 3.38
N ALA A 259 6.13 7.73 3.71
CA ALA A 259 6.85 8.66 4.58
C ALA A 259 7.05 8.08 5.99
N GLY A 260 5.98 7.54 6.60
CA GLY A 260 6.05 6.95 7.94
C GLY A 260 7.04 5.78 8.01
N PHE A 261 6.96 4.83 7.07
CA PHE A 261 7.91 3.72 7.04
C PHE A 261 9.34 4.19 6.74
N GLY A 262 9.50 5.16 5.84
CA GLY A 262 10.80 5.78 5.55
C GLY A 262 11.44 6.43 6.78
N VAL A 263 10.66 7.17 7.59
CA VAL A 263 11.13 7.77 8.84
C VAL A 263 11.60 6.70 9.84
N VAL A 264 10.86 5.60 9.96
CA VAL A 264 11.26 4.48 10.83
C VAL A 264 12.59 3.87 10.36
N LEU A 265 12.75 3.62 9.07
CA LEU A 265 14.00 3.08 8.52
C LEU A 265 15.18 4.05 8.68
N ALA A 266 14.96 5.36 8.45
CA ALA A 266 15.97 6.39 8.67
C ALA A 266 16.39 6.44 10.14
N SER A 267 15.44 6.34 11.07
CA SER A 267 15.71 6.29 12.50
C SER A 267 16.56 5.07 12.88
N LEU A 268 16.22 3.89 12.36
CA LEU A 268 17.00 2.65 12.57
C LEU A 268 18.41 2.77 11.98
N LEU A 269 18.56 3.38 10.81
CA LEU A 269 19.85 3.64 10.19
C LEU A 269 20.71 4.60 11.02
N ILE A 270 20.14 5.69 11.52
CA ILE A 270 20.83 6.63 12.42
C ILE A 270 21.31 5.91 13.68
N VAL A 271 20.45 5.10 14.32
CA VAL A 271 20.83 4.28 15.48
C VAL A 271 21.99 3.35 15.14
N ALA A 272 21.95 2.68 13.98
CA ALA A 272 23.01 1.79 13.55
C ALA A 272 24.33 2.54 13.28
N ILE A 273 24.27 3.73 12.67
CA ILE A 273 25.45 4.58 12.41
C ILE A 273 26.08 5.04 13.72
N VAL A 274 25.28 5.58 14.65
CA VAL A 274 25.75 6.02 15.97
C VAL A 274 26.38 4.85 16.74
N ALA A 275 25.76 3.66 16.69
CA ALA A 275 26.28 2.47 17.33
C ALA A 275 27.60 1.99 16.69
N GLU A 276 27.76 2.09 15.37
CA GLU A 276 29.01 1.77 14.66
C GLU A 276 30.13 2.75 15.05
N PHE A 277 29.86 4.07 15.07
CA PHE A 277 30.84 5.07 15.52
C PHE A 277 31.29 4.82 16.96
N ARG A 278 30.35 4.56 17.89
CA ARG A 278 30.68 4.23 19.28
C ARG A 278 31.51 2.96 19.41
N LYS A 279 31.23 1.95 18.58
CA LYS A 279 32.00 0.71 18.56
C LYS A 279 33.42 0.92 18.04
N TRP A 280 33.60 1.79 17.04
CA TRP A 280 34.91 2.13 16.50
C TRP A 280 35.72 2.97 17.49
N ALA A 281 35.12 3.96 18.13
CA ALA A 281 35.78 4.81 19.14
C ALA A 281 36.20 4.07 20.43
N ARG A 282 35.69 2.86 20.66
CA ARG A 282 36.07 2.00 21.80
C ARG A 282 37.19 1.00 21.45
N LYS A 283 37.59 0.91 20.18
CA LYS A 283 38.74 0.13 19.74
C LYS A 283 39.98 1.00 19.74
#